data_AF-A0A0K6ISR5-F1
#
_entry.id   AF-A0A0K6ISR5-F1
#
_cell.length_a   1.000
_cell.length_b   1.000
_cell.length_c   1.000
_cell.angle_alpha   90.00
_cell.angle_beta   90.00
_cell.angle_gamma   90.00
#
_symmetry.space_group_name_H-M   'P 1'
#
loop_
_entity.id
_entity.type
_entity.pdbx_description
1 polymer ?
#
loop_
_entity_poly.entity_id
_entity_poly.type
_entity_poly.pdbx_seq_one_letter_code
_entity_poly.pdbx_strand_id
1 'polypeptide(L)'
;MSLSLKDLYRIMLLFRFFVATLFAMVFMSPSWAYNYGQSAFSLQRYLDANPNQQPLIEQLSVRVHSQPIPMSTSQSTTQKIAVVLRGSADLPSNQAWIVAFKRRMQELNIDFRLDVFHVEGEADISLTLRTYKRIEAANFDYLIVDGVDGYNRPLLEGILKHGEIKVLLLNAMAPFDAWRLHPPLMYIGIDSVKMIHRLASYLERVLPAKSVVDIISTKEASLNQRYCQIFVNEWNFLGRTARFSYQVADQAESAYHAATEVLDRSVDTLMAHFIFSCTPNIAQGVAQAISERGASTATTNAWLGQESISKASQDGIVMVTVLEMKDNVAIATAEAIKGDIESRLLPRIYMESSLMLTPEMDEQTRQMTFQQATPYSSALWPR
;
A
#
# COMPACT_ATOMS: atom_id res chain seq x y z
N MET A 1 -41.98 19.55 58.21
CA MET A 1 -40.62 20.11 58.06
C MET A 1 -40.62 20.92 56.76
N SER A 2 -40.85 22.23 56.84
CA SER A 2 -40.98 23.09 55.65
C SER A 2 -39.59 23.41 55.11
N LEU A 3 -39.30 23.00 53.87
CA LEU A 3 -38.09 23.45 53.18
C LEU A 3 -38.10 24.98 53.06
N SER A 4 -37.03 25.61 53.51
CA SER A 4 -36.85 27.06 53.44
C SER A 4 -36.69 27.50 51.99
N LEU A 5 -37.12 28.73 51.65
CA LEU A 5 -36.95 29.31 50.32
C LEU A 5 -35.47 29.26 49.85
N LYS A 6 -34.52 29.30 50.80
CA LYS A 6 -33.09 29.19 50.54
C LYS A 6 -32.68 27.78 50.11
N ASP A 7 -33.34 26.75 50.63
CA ASP A 7 -33.08 25.35 50.25
C ASP A 7 -33.64 25.07 48.85
N LEU A 8 -34.80 25.65 48.51
CA LEU A 8 -35.37 25.56 47.17
C LEU A 8 -34.45 26.21 46.12
N TYR A 9 -33.87 27.37 46.44
CA TYR A 9 -32.93 28.07 45.57
C TYR A 9 -31.63 27.27 45.37
N ARG A 10 -31.08 26.66 46.43
CA ARG A 10 -29.91 25.78 46.34
C ARG A 10 -30.17 24.55 45.47
N ILE A 11 -31.34 23.92 45.61
CA ILE A 11 -31.74 22.76 44.79
C ILE A 11 -31.86 23.17 43.31
N MET A 12 -32.47 24.33 43.01
CA MET A 12 -32.54 24.86 41.65
C MET A 12 -31.17 25.17 41.05
N LEU A 13 -30.24 25.70 41.86
CA LEU A 13 -28.88 26.01 41.40
C LEU A 13 -28.10 24.72 41.10
N LEU A 14 -28.19 23.72 41.97
CA LEU A 14 -27.59 22.40 41.78
C LEU A 14 -28.17 21.68 40.57
N PHE A 15 -29.49 21.78 40.34
CA PHE A 15 -30.13 21.23 39.16
C PHE A 15 -29.66 21.91 37.88
N ARG A 16 -29.49 23.24 37.86
CA ARG A 16 -28.94 23.97 36.71
C ARG A 16 -27.50 23.59 36.42
N PHE A 17 -26.66 23.42 37.44
CA PHE A 17 -25.29 22.92 37.28
C PHE A 17 -25.26 21.48 36.77
N PHE A 18 -26.14 20.62 37.26
CA PHE A 18 -26.28 19.24 36.81
C PHE A 18 -26.72 19.16 35.33
N VAL A 19 -27.72 19.97 34.92
CA VAL A 19 -28.15 20.03 33.52
C VAL A 19 -27.04 20.60 32.62
N ALA A 20 -26.31 21.63 33.06
CA ALA A 20 -25.21 22.20 32.29
C ALA A 20 -24.03 21.22 32.11
N THR A 21 -23.71 20.43 33.16
CA THR A 21 -22.67 19.39 33.08
C THR A 21 -23.11 18.20 32.23
N LEU A 22 -24.39 17.80 32.31
CA LEU A 22 -24.96 16.78 31.43
C LEU A 22 -24.92 17.23 29.95
N PHE A 23 -25.22 18.50 29.67
CA PHE A 23 -25.12 19.07 28.32
C PHE A 23 -23.66 19.09 27.85
N ALA A 24 -22.71 19.49 28.69
CA ALA A 24 -21.28 19.48 28.34
C ALA A 24 -20.76 18.06 28.01
N MET A 25 -21.22 17.02 28.71
CA MET A 25 -20.84 15.63 28.39
C MET A 25 -21.46 15.11 27.09
N VAL A 26 -22.65 15.59 26.70
CA VAL A 26 -23.29 15.21 25.43
C VAL A 26 -22.62 15.88 24.22
N PHE A 27 -22.06 17.08 24.38
CA PHE A 27 -21.31 17.78 23.33
C PHE A 27 -19.81 17.45 23.32
N MET A 28 -19.26 16.88 24.40
CA MET A 28 -17.97 16.19 24.39
C MET A 28 -18.15 14.74 23.91
N SER A 29 -18.75 14.55 22.75
CA SER A 29 -18.55 13.30 22.02
C SER A 29 -17.04 13.17 21.82
N PRO A 30 -16.39 12.09 22.29
CA PRO A 30 -15.03 11.81 21.85
C PRO A 30 -15.02 11.91 20.34
N SER A 31 -14.14 12.73 19.78
CA SER A 31 -13.79 12.63 18.38
C SER A 31 -13.10 11.27 18.25
N TRP A 32 -13.89 10.21 18.06
CA TRP A 32 -13.36 8.97 17.53
C TRP A 32 -12.83 9.37 16.17
N ALA A 33 -11.52 9.61 16.08
CA ALA A 33 -10.83 9.55 14.82
C ALA A 33 -11.14 8.15 14.30
N TYR A 34 -12.11 8.06 13.39
CA TYR A 34 -12.45 6.81 12.74
C TYR A 34 -11.18 6.37 12.02
N ASN A 35 -10.52 5.37 12.59
CA ASN A 35 -9.33 4.84 11.98
C ASN A 35 -9.81 3.98 10.82
N TYR A 36 -9.66 4.49 9.60
CA TYR A 36 -10.07 3.82 8.35
C TYR A 36 -9.15 2.63 7.99
N GLY A 37 -8.41 2.13 8.97
CA GLY A 37 -7.36 1.15 8.81
C GLY A 37 -7.90 -0.20 8.33
N GLN A 38 -7.35 -0.66 7.21
CA GLN A 38 -7.45 -2.04 6.79
C GLN A 38 -6.34 -2.81 7.52
N SER A 39 -6.72 -3.76 8.37
CA SER A 39 -5.75 -4.57 9.12
C SER A 39 -5.54 -5.91 8.43
N ALA A 40 -4.41 -6.56 8.70
CA ALA A 40 -4.18 -7.96 8.31
C ALA A 40 -5.35 -8.86 8.72
N PHE A 41 -5.85 -8.65 9.93
CA PHE A 41 -6.98 -9.40 10.49
C PHE A 41 -8.28 -9.18 9.70
N SER A 42 -8.48 -8.01 9.07
CA SER A 42 -9.66 -7.80 8.22
C SER A 42 -9.65 -8.61 6.94
N LEU A 43 -8.48 -8.88 6.33
CA LEU A 43 -8.40 -9.75 5.16
C LEU A 43 -8.74 -11.19 5.51
N GLN A 44 -8.07 -11.74 6.54
CA GLN A 44 -8.31 -13.12 6.97
C GLN A 44 -9.77 -13.32 7.38
N ARG A 45 -10.32 -12.41 8.19
CA ARG A 45 -11.74 -12.45 8.59
C ARG A 45 -12.68 -12.40 7.39
N TYR A 46 -12.36 -11.62 6.36
CA TYR A 46 -13.15 -11.55 5.14
C TYR A 46 -13.13 -12.89 4.39
N LEU A 47 -11.97 -13.51 4.22
CA LEU A 47 -11.83 -14.79 3.53
C LEU A 47 -12.50 -15.94 4.32
N ASP A 48 -12.35 -15.96 5.64
CA ASP A 48 -13.02 -16.94 6.52
C ASP A 48 -14.54 -16.84 6.43
N ALA A 49 -15.07 -15.62 6.34
CA ALA A 49 -16.50 -15.38 6.19
C ALA A 49 -17.02 -15.62 4.75
N ASN A 50 -16.14 -15.68 3.76
CA ASN A 50 -16.49 -15.83 2.34
C ASN A 50 -15.60 -16.90 1.67
N PRO A 51 -15.69 -18.18 2.10
CA PRO A 51 -14.81 -19.24 1.61
C PRO A 51 -14.93 -19.50 0.10
N ASN A 52 -16.05 -19.11 -0.52
CA ASN A 52 -16.24 -19.17 -1.96
C ASN A 52 -15.34 -18.20 -2.76
N GLN A 53 -14.67 -17.25 -2.10
CA GLN A 53 -13.70 -16.35 -2.73
C GLN A 53 -12.41 -17.09 -3.08
N GLN A 54 -12.02 -18.09 -2.28
CA GLN A 54 -10.72 -18.75 -2.42
C GLN A 54 -10.53 -19.40 -3.81
N PRO A 55 -11.47 -20.20 -4.34
CA PRO A 55 -11.32 -20.76 -5.69
C PRO A 55 -11.30 -19.68 -6.79
N LEU A 56 -12.02 -18.58 -6.61
CA LEU A 56 -12.04 -17.46 -7.58
C LEU A 56 -10.70 -16.72 -7.60
N ILE A 57 -10.08 -16.54 -6.43
CA ILE A 57 -8.75 -15.97 -6.26
C ILE A 57 -7.72 -16.85 -6.97
N GLU A 58 -7.75 -18.16 -6.74
CA GLU A 58 -6.83 -19.11 -7.37
C GLU A 58 -6.99 -19.12 -8.90
N GLN A 59 -8.23 -19.12 -9.40
CA GLN A 59 -8.49 -19.04 -10.84
C GLN A 59 -7.97 -17.74 -11.46
N LEU A 60 -8.13 -16.60 -10.78
CA LEU A 60 -7.56 -15.35 -11.26
C LEU A 60 -6.04 -15.37 -11.21
N SER A 61 -5.45 -15.90 -10.15
CA SER A 61 -4.00 -16.05 -10.01
C SER A 61 -3.41 -16.86 -11.16
N VAL A 62 -4.04 -17.97 -11.54
CA VAL A 62 -3.62 -18.77 -12.70
C VAL A 62 -3.64 -17.92 -13.97
N ARG A 63 -4.69 -17.13 -14.21
CA ARG A 63 -4.77 -16.26 -15.40
C ARG A 63 -3.69 -15.20 -15.42
N VAL A 64 -3.42 -14.57 -14.27
CA VAL A 64 -2.40 -13.53 -14.11
C VAL A 64 -1.00 -14.06 -14.43
N HIS A 65 -0.68 -15.28 -13.97
CA HIS A 65 0.63 -15.89 -14.15
C HIS A 65 0.78 -16.71 -15.45
N SER A 66 -0.28 -16.82 -16.25
CA SER A 66 -0.28 -17.57 -17.51
C SER A 66 -0.17 -16.65 -18.73
N GLN A 67 0.17 -17.26 -19.87
CA GLN A 67 0.09 -16.60 -21.17
C GLN A 67 -1.33 -16.03 -21.39
N PRO A 68 -1.45 -14.86 -22.02
CA PRO A 68 -2.73 -14.22 -22.28
C PRO A 68 -3.58 -15.12 -23.17
N ILE A 69 -4.83 -15.32 -22.76
CA ILE A 69 -5.85 -15.91 -23.62
C ILE A 69 -6.69 -14.74 -24.12
N PRO A 70 -6.73 -14.42 -25.42
CA PRO A 70 -7.58 -13.34 -25.92
C PRO A 70 -9.06 -13.53 -25.56
N MET A 71 -9.84 -12.45 -25.55
CA MET A 71 -11.28 -12.56 -25.40
C MET A 71 -11.90 -13.38 -26.52
N SER A 72 -12.83 -14.26 -26.16
CA SER A 72 -13.59 -15.05 -27.14
C SER A 72 -14.72 -14.26 -27.78
N THR A 73 -15.12 -13.15 -27.16
CA THR A 73 -16.33 -12.40 -27.52
C THR A 73 -15.93 -11.12 -28.27
N SER A 74 -16.60 -10.82 -29.39
CA SER A 74 -16.39 -9.55 -30.08
C SER A 74 -17.03 -8.42 -29.28
N GLN A 75 -16.25 -7.38 -28.96
CA GLN A 75 -16.79 -6.17 -28.35
C GLN A 75 -17.53 -5.34 -29.39
N SER A 76 -18.72 -4.85 -29.02
CA SER A 76 -19.48 -3.91 -29.85
C SER A 76 -19.05 -2.46 -29.63
N THR A 77 -18.36 -2.15 -28.52
CA THR A 77 -17.94 -0.80 -28.15
C THR A 77 -16.58 -0.78 -27.47
N THR A 78 -15.79 0.27 -27.77
CA THR A 78 -14.55 0.62 -27.07
C THR A 78 -14.83 0.90 -25.60
N GLN A 79 -14.12 0.23 -24.69
CA GLN A 79 -14.26 0.47 -23.25
C GLN A 79 -13.57 1.78 -22.84
N LYS A 80 -14.28 2.66 -22.15
CA LYS A 80 -13.74 3.90 -21.60
C LYS A 80 -13.29 3.66 -20.18
N ILE A 81 -11.99 3.79 -19.93
CA ILE A 81 -11.37 3.50 -18.65
C ILE A 81 -10.71 4.78 -18.13
N ALA A 82 -11.09 5.20 -16.93
CA ALA A 82 -10.35 6.19 -16.17
C ALA A 82 -9.43 5.49 -15.17
N VAL A 83 -8.19 5.96 -15.05
CA VAL A 83 -7.30 5.54 -13.96
C VAL A 83 -6.82 6.76 -13.18
N VAL A 84 -6.90 6.69 -11.85
CA VAL A 84 -6.41 7.71 -10.93
C VAL A 84 -5.23 7.11 -10.15
N LEU A 85 -4.01 7.54 -10.48
CA LEU A 85 -2.77 7.11 -9.83
C LEU A 85 -2.28 8.17 -8.84
N ARG A 86 -1.62 7.74 -7.76
CA ARG A 86 -0.99 8.66 -6.81
C ARG A 86 0.39 9.11 -7.28
N GLY A 87 0.74 10.35 -6.96
CA GLY A 87 2.02 10.96 -7.33
C GLY A 87 2.11 11.31 -8.81
N SER A 88 3.31 11.68 -9.26
CA SER A 88 3.54 12.24 -10.60
C SER A 88 3.50 11.19 -11.72
N ALA A 89 3.36 11.67 -12.95
CA ALA A 89 3.41 10.84 -14.16
C ALA A 89 4.80 10.24 -14.44
N ASP A 90 5.84 10.88 -13.91
CA ASP A 90 7.24 10.48 -14.12
C ASP A 90 7.72 9.42 -13.11
N LEU A 91 6.88 9.06 -12.13
CA LEU A 91 7.21 7.97 -11.21
C LEU A 91 7.33 6.64 -11.97
N PRO A 92 8.49 5.94 -11.89
CA PRO A 92 8.69 4.68 -12.61
C PRO A 92 7.61 3.62 -12.32
N SER A 93 7.09 3.58 -11.08
CA SER A 93 5.99 2.68 -10.72
C SER A 93 4.69 2.96 -11.47
N ASN A 94 4.37 4.24 -11.70
CA ASN A 94 3.17 4.64 -12.44
C ASN A 94 3.35 4.30 -13.92
N GLN A 95 4.53 4.58 -14.49
CA GLN A 95 4.85 4.23 -15.87
C GLN A 95 4.81 2.71 -16.09
N ALA A 96 5.41 1.93 -15.18
CA ALA A 96 5.41 0.48 -15.22
C ALA A 96 4.00 -0.11 -15.19
N TRP A 97 3.15 0.35 -14.28
CA TRP A 97 1.77 -0.09 -14.19
C TRP A 97 1.00 0.21 -15.48
N ILE A 98 1.13 1.42 -16.04
CA ILE A 98 0.46 1.82 -17.29
C ILE A 98 0.91 0.94 -18.46
N VAL A 99 2.22 0.69 -18.59
CA VAL A 99 2.78 -0.16 -19.66
C VAL A 99 2.28 -1.59 -19.53
N ALA A 100 2.35 -2.18 -18.33
CA ALA A 100 1.88 -3.53 -18.07
C ALA A 100 0.38 -3.68 -18.33
N PHE A 101 -0.42 -2.72 -17.86
CA PHE A 101 -1.87 -2.70 -18.07
C PHE A 101 -2.21 -2.62 -19.56
N LYS A 102 -1.67 -1.63 -20.29
CA LYS A 102 -1.93 -1.46 -21.72
C LYS A 102 -1.53 -2.69 -22.53
N ARG A 103 -0.35 -3.26 -22.23
CA ARG A 103 0.14 -4.45 -22.92
C ARG A 103 -0.77 -5.65 -22.68
N ARG A 104 -1.20 -5.88 -21.43
CA ARG A 104 -2.13 -6.97 -21.15
C ARG A 104 -3.48 -6.75 -21.84
N MET A 105 -4.03 -5.54 -21.82
CA MET A 105 -5.29 -5.23 -22.51
C MET A 105 -5.21 -5.50 -24.03
N GLN A 106 -4.08 -5.15 -24.66
CA GLN A 106 -3.83 -5.45 -26.07
C GLN A 106 -3.72 -6.96 -26.35
N GLU A 107 -2.96 -7.68 -25.53
CA GLU A 107 -2.81 -9.14 -25.66
C GLU A 107 -4.12 -9.90 -25.39
N LEU A 108 -5.01 -9.33 -24.59
CA LEU A 108 -6.37 -9.83 -24.36
C LEU A 108 -7.36 -9.45 -25.48
N ASN A 109 -6.92 -8.70 -26.49
CA ASN A 109 -7.74 -8.19 -27.60
C ASN A 109 -8.94 -7.37 -27.10
N ILE A 110 -8.72 -6.53 -26.09
CA ILE A 110 -9.72 -5.58 -25.59
C ILE A 110 -9.51 -4.24 -26.31
N ASP A 111 -10.55 -3.72 -26.94
CA ASP A 111 -10.60 -2.36 -27.46
C ASP A 111 -10.93 -1.38 -26.33
N PHE A 112 -10.03 -0.43 -26.08
CA PHE A 112 -10.15 0.49 -24.95
C PHE A 112 -9.54 1.86 -25.23
N ARG A 113 -10.08 2.86 -24.53
CA ARG A 113 -9.48 4.17 -24.32
C ARG A 113 -9.14 4.31 -22.84
N LEU A 114 -7.89 4.67 -22.54
CA LEU A 114 -7.42 4.91 -21.19
C LEU A 114 -7.13 6.40 -20.98
N ASP A 115 -7.85 7.01 -20.04
CA ASP A 115 -7.58 8.35 -19.54
C ASP A 115 -6.89 8.27 -18.18
N VAL A 116 -5.67 8.79 -18.09
CA VAL A 116 -4.82 8.73 -16.89
C VAL A 116 -4.87 10.05 -16.15
N PHE A 117 -5.15 10.00 -14.85
CA PHE A 117 -5.17 11.13 -13.94
C PHE A 117 -4.17 10.88 -12.79
N HIS A 118 -3.52 11.96 -12.35
CA HIS A 118 -2.57 11.94 -11.26
C HIS A 118 -3.07 12.83 -10.11
N VAL A 119 -2.97 12.33 -8.88
CA VAL A 119 -3.35 13.07 -7.67
C VAL A 119 -2.28 12.93 -6.58
N GLU A 120 -2.05 13.99 -5.81
CA GLU A 120 -1.08 13.97 -4.69
C GLU A 120 -1.76 13.86 -3.31
N GLY A 121 -3.06 13.49 -3.29
CA GLY A 121 -3.82 13.32 -2.05
C GLY A 121 -3.95 14.64 -1.27
N GLU A 122 -3.35 14.69 -0.07
CA GLU A 122 -3.40 15.84 0.84
C GLU A 122 -2.81 17.12 0.23
N ALA A 123 -1.79 16.99 -0.63
CA ALA A 123 -1.09 18.15 -1.19
C ALA A 123 -1.97 18.97 -2.15
N ASP A 124 -2.97 18.36 -2.81
CA ASP A 124 -3.89 19.06 -3.71
C ASP A 124 -5.32 18.46 -3.70
N ILE A 125 -6.05 18.80 -2.64
CA ILE A 125 -7.47 18.43 -2.47
C ILE A 125 -8.33 18.99 -3.61
N SER A 126 -8.03 20.21 -4.08
CA SER A 126 -8.82 20.87 -5.11
C SER A 126 -8.69 20.16 -6.46
N LEU A 127 -7.48 19.73 -6.83
CA LEU A 127 -7.26 18.88 -8.00
C LEU A 127 -7.96 17.55 -7.86
N THR A 128 -7.87 16.89 -6.70
CA THR A 128 -8.58 15.64 -6.43
C THR A 128 -10.09 15.80 -6.69
N LEU A 129 -10.72 16.83 -6.12
CA LEU A 129 -12.14 17.09 -6.34
C LEU A 129 -12.49 17.34 -7.82
N ARG A 130 -11.69 18.15 -8.54
CA ARG A 130 -11.93 18.42 -9.97
C ARG A 130 -11.79 17.16 -10.82
N THR A 131 -10.81 16.31 -10.51
CA THR A 131 -10.57 15.05 -11.22
C THR A 131 -11.78 14.11 -11.10
N TYR A 132 -12.28 13.88 -9.90
CA TYR A 132 -13.44 12.99 -9.70
C TYR A 132 -14.72 13.53 -10.35
N LYS A 133 -14.98 14.85 -10.26
CA LYS A 133 -16.12 15.47 -10.97
C LYS A 133 -16.03 15.28 -12.48
N ARG A 134 -14.83 15.39 -13.06
CA ARG A 134 -14.62 15.15 -14.49
C ARG A 134 -14.88 13.70 -14.87
N ILE A 135 -14.48 12.75 -14.01
CA ILE A 135 -14.72 11.32 -14.21
C ILE A 135 -16.22 11.02 -14.19
N GLU A 136 -16.95 11.52 -13.20
CA GLU A 136 -18.40 11.35 -13.09
C GLU A 136 -19.14 11.92 -14.32
N ALA A 137 -18.67 13.03 -14.89
CA ALA A 137 -19.29 13.65 -16.07
C ALA A 137 -18.95 13.01 -17.42
N ALA A 138 -17.97 12.08 -17.48
CA ALA A 138 -17.38 11.62 -18.74
C ALA A 138 -17.85 10.23 -19.22
N ASN A 139 -18.84 9.62 -18.54
CA ASN A 139 -19.43 8.32 -18.89
C ASN A 139 -18.36 7.23 -19.11
N PHE A 140 -17.48 7.04 -18.12
CA PHE A 140 -16.52 5.94 -18.10
C PHE A 140 -17.21 4.62 -17.73
N ASP A 141 -16.78 3.52 -18.35
CA ASP A 141 -17.27 2.17 -18.01
C ASP A 141 -16.57 1.65 -16.75
N TYR A 142 -15.28 1.98 -16.61
CA TYR A 142 -14.45 1.59 -15.47
C TYR A 142 -13.70 2.77 -14.87
N LEU A 143 -13.56 2.73 -13.55
CA LEU A 143 -12.69 3.62 -12.78
C LEU A 143 -11.71 2.77 -11.97
N ILE A 144 -10.42 2.91 -12.25
CA ILE A 144 -9.33 2.28 -11.51
C ILE A 144 -8.74 3.33 -10.57
N VAL A 145 -8.65 3.06 -9.27
CA VAL A 145 -8.14 4.03 -8.29
C VAL A 145 -7.02 3.45 -7.46
N ASP A 146 -5.91 4.18 -7.36
CA ASP A 146 -4.79 3.86 -6.50
C ASP A 146 -5.01 4.29 -5.04
N GLY A 147 -5.46 3.35 -4.22
CA GLY A 147 -5.64 3.52 -2.80
C GLY A 147 -6.83 4.40 -2.39
N VAL A 148 -7.11 4.39 -1.09
CA VAL A 148 -8.16 5.20 -0.48
C VAL A 148 -7.56 6.03 0.65
N ASP A 149 -7.97 7.28 0.74
CA ASP A 149 -7.61 8.20 1.81
C ASP A 149 -8.84 9.00 2.24
N GLY A 150 -8.65 9.90 3.21
CA GLY A 150 -9.73 10.74 3.73
C GLY A 150 -10.34 11.69 2.69
N TYR A 151 -9.62 11.99 1.60
CA TYR A 151 -10.02 12.99 0.61
C TYR A 151 -10.78 12.37 -0.57
N ASN A 152 -10.30 11.22 -1.07
CA ASN A 152 -10.93 10.54 -2.19
C ASN A 152 -12.11 9.64 -1.78
N ARG A 153 -12.17 9.20 -0.53
CA ARG A 153 -13.18 8.26 -0.04
C ARG A 153 -14.63 8.74 -0.22
N PRO A 154 -15.02 9.96 0.18
CA PRO A 154 -16.41 10.41 0.02
C PRO A 154 -16.83 10.46 -1.45
N LEU A 155 -15.89 10.76 -2.35
CA LEU A 155 -16.10 10.81 -3.80
C LEU A 155 -16.32 9.40 -4.36
N LEU A 156 -15.46 8.45 -3.96
CA LEU A 156 -15.62 7.04 -4.30
C LEU A 156 -16.94 6.46 -3.79
N GLU A 157 -17.33 6.79 -2.56
CA GLU A 157 -18.61 6.36 -2.00
C GLU A 157 -19.80 6.89 -2.81
N GLY A 158 -19.69 8.11 -3.35
CA GLY A 158 -20.66 8.66 -4.30
C GLY A 158 -20.75 7.81 -5.56
N ILE A 159 -19.62 7.56 -6.23
CA ILE A 159 -19.56 6.76 -7.47
C ILE A 159 -20.10 5.34 -7.25
N LEU A 160 -19.69 4.67 -6.18
CA LEU A 160 -20.11 3.32 -5.83
C LEU A 160 -21.64 3.23 -5.61
N LYS A 161 -22.24 4.24 -4.98
CA LYS A 161 -23.70 4.28 -4.73
C LYS A 161 -24.52 4.46 -6.01
N HIS A 162 -24.03 5.25 -6.97
CA HIS A 162 -24.71 5.41 -8.26
C HIS A 162 -24.62 4.14 -9.11
N GLY A 163 -23.46 3.46 -9.07
CA GLY A 163 -23.28 2.15 -9.71
C GLY A 163 -23.16 2.17 -11.23
N GLU A 164 -23.08 3.35 -11.86
CA GLU A 164 -22.93 3.51 -13.32
C GLU A 164 -21.50 3.19 -13.79
N ILE A 165 -20.50 3.44 -12.94
CA ILE A 165 -19.09 3.19 -13.23
C ILE A 165 -18.59 2.00 -12.40
N LYS A 166 -17.98 1.01 -13.04
CA LYS A 166 -17.42 -0.15 -12.33
C LYS A 166 -16.06 0.21 -11.73
N VAL A 167 -15.95 0.13 -10.40
CA VAL A 167 -14.73 0.56 -9.69
C VAL A 167 -13.79 -0.61 -9.42
N LEU A 168 -12.52 -0.47 -9.78
CA LEU A 168 -11.41 -1.37 -9.44
C LEU A 168 -10.48 -0.62 -8.48
N LEU A 169 -10.33 -1.12 -7.26
CA LEU A 169 -9.51 -0.44 -6.25
C LEU A 169 -8.15 -1.11 -6.10
N LEU A 170 -7.09 -0.38 -6.43
CA LEU A 170 -5.72 -0.82 -6.23
C LEU A 170 -5.26 -0.55 -4.79
N ASN A 171 -4.28 -1.32 -4.34
CA ASN A 171 -3.52 -1.07 -3.10
C ASN A 171 -4.40 -1.01 -1.82
N ALA A 172 -5.52 -1.71 -1.83
CA ALA A 172 -6.34 -2.00 -0.66
C ALA A 172 -6.00 -3.39 -0.11
N MET A 173 -5.82 -3.52 1.20
CA MET A 173 -5.41 -4.76 1.87
C MET A 173 -6.60 -5.65 2.26
N ALA A 174 -7.82 -5.11 2.29
CA ALA A 174 -9.06 -5.82 2.60
C ALA A 174 -10.27 -5.07 2.02
N PRO A 175 -11.45 -5.69 1.91
CA PRO A 175 -12.68 -4.95 1.62
C PRO A 175 -13.04 -3.99 2.75
N PHE A 176 -13.65 -2.84 2.41
CA PHE A 176 -14.15 -1.90 3.42
C PHE A 176 -15.54 -2.32 3.89
N ASP A 177 -15.71 -2.53 5.20
CA ASP A 177 -17.01 -2.89 5.78
C ASP A 177 -18.11 -1.88 5.42
N ALA A 178 -17.76 -0.58 5.37
CA ALA A 178 -18.68 0.50 5.02
C ALA A 178 -19.22 0.40 3.58
N TRP A 179 -18.54 -0.30 2.68
CA TRP A 179 -18.91 -0.44 1.27
C TRP A 179 -19.60 -1.76 0.97
N ARG A 180 -19.94 -2.56 1.99
CA ARG A 180 -20.54 -3.90 1.81
C ARG A 180 -21.79 -3.91 0.93
N LEU A 181 -22.60 -2.86 0.96
CA LEU A 181 -23.83 -2.75 0.16
C LEU A 181 -23.57 -2.28 -1.29
N HIS A 182 -22.49 -1.55 -1.50
CA HIS A 182 -22.08 -1.02 -2.81
C HIS A 182 -20.56 -1.23 -2.98
N PRO A 183 -20.10 -2.50 -3.05
CA PRO A 183 -18.67 -2.76 -3.13
C PRO A 183 -18.16 -2.38 -4.52
N PRO A 184 -16.86 -2.05 -4.64
CA PRO A 184 -16.22 -2.01 -5.95
C PRO A 184 -16.36 -3.37 -6.64
N LEU A 185 -16.16 -3.38 -7.96
CA LEU A 185 -16.05 -4.61 -8.73
C LEU A 185 -15.03 -5.53 -8.08
N MET A 186 -13.85 -4.99 -7.74
CA MET A 186 -12.77 -5.75 -7.15
C MET A 186 -11.74 -4.88 -6.42
N TYR A 187 -11.14 -5.44 -5.37
CA TYR A 187 -9.94 -4.96 -4.68
C TYR A 187 -8.71 -5.71 -5.18
N ILE A 188 -7.65 -5.02 -5.60
CA ILE A 188 -6.44 -5.62 -6.18
C ILE A 188 -5.22 -5.02 -5.51
N GLY A 189 -4.24 -5.81 -5.09
CA GLY A 189 -3.06 -5.27 -4.41
C GLY A 189 -1.96 -6.29 -4.19
N ILE A 190 -0.99 -5.92 -3.35
CA ILE A 190 0.05 -6.83 -2.85
C ILE A 190 -0.32 -7.22 -1.41
N ASP A 191 -0.13 -8.50 -1.06
CA ASP A 191 -0.23 -8.96 0.32
C ASP A 191 0.95 -8.43 1.15
N SER A 192 0.85 -7.18 1.60
CA SER A 192 1.94 -6.53 2.32
C SER A 192 2.19 -7.16 3.69
N VAL A 193 1.19 -7.79 4.29
CA VAL A 193 1.34 -8.54 5.56
C VAL A 193 2.28 -9.71 5.35
N LYS A 194 1.94 -10.59 4.40
CA LYS A 194 2.74 -11.78 4.11
C LYS A 194 4.13 -11.40 3.60
N MET A 195 4.22 -10.35 2.79
CA MET A 195 5.50 -9.79 2.33
C MET A 195 6.40 -9.39 3.49
N ILE A 196 5.89 -8.57 4.41
CA ILE A 196 6.67 -8.06 5.55
C ILE A 196 7.00 -9.17 6.54
N HIS A 197 6.07 -10.10 6.80
CA HIS A 197 6.36 -11.26 7.66
C HIS A 197 7.51 -12.10 7.10
N ARG A 198 7.53 -12.34 5.78
CA ARG A 198 8.63 -13.04 5.09
C ARG A 198 9.94 -12.28 5.23
N LEU A 199 9.93 -10.96 5.09
CA LEU A 199 11.11 -10.12 5.27
C LEU A 199 11.64 -10.19 6.71
N ALA A 200 10.77 -9.99 7.71
CA ALA A 200 11.16 -10.05 9.12
C ALA A 200 11.70 -11.44 9.50
N SER A 201 11.04 -12.51 9.06
CA SER A 201 11.49 -13.90 9.27
C SER A 201 12.83 -14.17 8.59
N TYR A 202 13.05 -13.63 7.39
CA TYR A 202 14.35 -13.73 6.71
C TYR A 202 15.44 -13.04 7.54
N LEU A 203 15.21 -11.80 7.96
CA LEU A 203 16.16 -11.00 8.74
C LEU A 203 16.49 -11.65 10.08
N GLU A 204 15.50 -12.18 10.80
CA GLU A 204 15.69 -12.86 12.08
C GLU A 204 16.68 -14.04 11.95
N ARG A 205 16.59 -14.79 10.85
CA ARG A 205 17.41 -15.96 10.58
C ARG A 205 18.84 -15.62 10.13
N VAL A 206 19.01 -14.56 9.33
CA VAL A 206 20.32 -14.21 8.74
C VAL A 206 21.14 -13.26 9.61
N LEU A 207 20.48 -12.42 10.41
CA LEU A 207 21.18 -11.50 11.29
C LEU A 207 21.73 -12.23 12.53
N PRO A 208 23.00 -11.97 12.92
CA PRO A 208 23.55 -12.52 14.16
C PRO A 208 22.70 -12.16 15.37
N ALA A 209 22.64 -13.02 16.39
CA ALA A 209 21.77 -12.80 17.55
C ALA A 209 21.98 -11.46 18.28
N LYS A 210 23.19 -10.87 18.18
CA LYS A 210 23.55 -9.57 18.79
C LYS A 210 23.49 -8.39 17.80
N SER A 211 22.94 -8.57 16.60
CA SER A 211 22.82 -7.49 15.63
C SER A 211 21.99 -6.34 16.17
N VAL A 212 22.39 -5.11 15.86
CA VAL A 212 21.60 -3.91 16.14
C VAL A 212 20.62 -3.70 15.00
N VAL A 213 19.34 -3.48 15.31
CA VAL A 213 18.33 -3.12 14.31
C VAL A 213 17.75 -1.75 14.66
N ASP A 214 17.82 -0.81 13.73
CA ASP A 214 17.11 0.47 13.80
C ASP A 214 16.04 0.52 12.70
N ILE A 215 15.02 1.34 12.92
CA ILE A 215 13.88 1.49 11.99
C ILE A 215 13.78 2.95 11.55
N ILE A 216 13.73 3.18 10.25
CA ILE A 216 13.38 4.48 9.67
C ILE A 216 12.05 4.33 8.92
N SER A 217 11.04 5.00 9.47
CA SER A 217 9.64 4.94 9.05
C SER A 217 9.17 6.26 8.44
N THR A 218 8.05 6.24 7.73
CA THR A 218 7.45 7.45 7.13
C THR A 218 6.36 8.07 8.02
N LYS A 219 6.20 9.38 7.93
CA LYS A 219 5.07 10.16 8.48
C LYS A 219 3.78 9.96 7.70
N GLU A 220 3.85 9.45 6.47
CA GLU A 220 2.65 9.17 5.69
C GLU A 220 1.90 7.98 6.29
N ALA A 221 0.71 8.23 6.84
CA ALA A 221 -0.04 7.22 7.59
C ALA A 221 -0.36 5.96 6.75
N SER A 222 -0.68 6.14 5.47
CA SER A 222 -1.07 5.04 4.58
C SER A 222 0.06 4.05 4.34
N LEU A 223 1.24 4.56 3.98
CA LEU A 223 2.46 3.77 3.78
C LEU A 223 2.99 3.21 5.10
N ASN A 224 2.91 4.00 6.18
CA ASN A 224 3.35 3.55 7.50
C ASN A 224 2.56 2.33 7.98
N GLN A 225 1.23 2.37 7.85
CA GLN A 225 0.38 1.25 8.20
C GLN A 225 0.59 0.03 7.28
N ARG A 226 0.81 0.26 5.98
CA ARG A 226 0.96 -0.82 4.99
C ARG A 226 2.28 -1.58 5.13
N TYR A 227 3.36 -0.92 5.58
CA TYR A 227 4.70 -1.50 5.63
C TYR A 227 5.33 -1.42 7.02
N CYS A 228 5.55 -0.21 7.56
CA CYS A 228 6.39 -0.03 8.75
C CYS A 228 5.77 -0.67 10.00
N GLN A 229 4.48 -0.42 10.25
CA GLN A 229 3.82 -0.90 11.46
C GLN A 229 3.73 -2.43 11.48
N ILE A 230 3.54 -3.05 10.31
CA ILE A 230 3.56 -4.51 10.17
C ILE A 230 4.94 -5.04 10.56
N PHE A 231 6.02 -4.40 10.07
CA PHE A 231 7.37 -4.85 10.36
C PHE A 231 7.70 -4.72 11.84
N VAL A 232 7.39 -3.56 12.45
CA VAL A 232 7.60 -3.33 13.89
C VAL A 232 6.86 -4.38 14.73
N ASN A 233 5.59 -4.65 14.39
CA ASN A 233 4.78 -5.63 15.11
C ASN A 233 5.36 -7.03 14.99
N GLU A 234 5.72 -7.45 13.79
CA GLU A 234 6.29 -8.78 13.54
C GLU A 234 7.68 -8.94 14.18
N TRP A 235 8.53 -7.92 14.09
CA TRP A 235 9.85 -7.93 14.71
C TRP A 235 9.76 -8.10 16.23
N ASN A 236 8.80 -7.41 16.87
CA ASN A 236 8.49 -7.60 18.28
C ASN A 236 7.90 -8.98 18.58
N PHE A 237 7.03 -9.50 17.71
CA PHE A 237 6.44 -10.84 17.85
C PHE A 237 7.51 -11.94 17.81
N LEU A 238 8.55 -11.76 16.99
CA LEU A 238 9.74 -12.63 16.94
C LEU A 238 10.69 -12.47 18.14
N GLY A 239 10.30 -11.69 19.16
CA GLY A 239 11.11 -11.48 20.37
C GLY A 239 12.32 -10.57 20.16
N ARG A 240 12.35 -9.81 19.06
CA ARG A 240 13.39 -8.82 18.76
C ARG A 240 12.89 -7.41 19.08
N THR A 241 13.79 -6.46 19.27
CA THR A 241 13.42 -5.07 19.54
C THR A 241 14.33 -4.15 18.75
N ALA A 242 13.77 -3.12 18.14
CA ALA A 242 14.57 -2.07 17.49
C ALA A 242 15.24 -1.20 18.57
N ARG A 243 16.50 -0.84 18.36
CA ARG A 243 17.23 0.06 19.26
C ARG A 243 16.63 1.47 19.19
N PHE A 244 16.46 2.00 17.98
CA PHE A 244 15.80 3.26 17.73
C PHE A 244 14.79 3.16 16.57
N SER A 245 13.78 4.01 16.63
CA SER A 245 12.79 4.19 15.57
C SER A 245 12.65 5.68 15.26
N TYR A 246 12.87 6.04 13.99
CA TYR A 246 12.77 7.41 13.48
C TYR A 246 11.59 7.51 12.52
N GLN A 247 10.95 8.69 12.50
CA GLN A 247 9.85 8.96 11.58
C GLN A 247 10.15 10.21 10.75
N VAL A 248 10.27 10.04 9.43
CA VAL A 248 10.68 11.07 8.47
C VAL A 248 9.62 11.30 7.39
N ALA A 249 9.76 12.36 6.60
CA ALA A 249 9.00 12.47 5.35
C ALA A 249 9.43 11.35 4.38
N ASP A 250 8.54 10.92 3.48
CA ASP A 250 8.84 9.87 2.50
C ASP A 250 9.74 10.38 1.35
N GLN A 251 10.94 10.85 1.70
CA GLN A 251 11.91 11.48 0.82
C GLN A 251 13.32 10.96 1.15
N ALA A 252 14.12 10.70 0.11
CA ALA A 252 15.47 10.19 0.26
C ALA A 252 16.36 11.12 1.10
N GLU A 253 16.29 12.43 0.90
CA GLU A 253 17.07 13.41 1.66
C GLU A 253 16.76 13.38 3.17
N SER A 254 15.47 13.33 3.53
CA SER A 254 15.05 13.24 4.93
C SER A 254 15.55 11.93 5.58
N ALA A 255 15.49 10.82 4.84
CA ALA A 255 15.99 9.53 5.31
C ALA A 255 17.51 9.47 5.43
N TYR A 256 18.24 10.10 4.50
CA TYR A 256 19.70 10.22 4.54
C TYR A 256 20.16 10.91 5.82
N HIS A 257 19.53 12.03 6.19
CA HIS A 257 19.89 12.74 7.43
C HIS A 257 19.60 11.91 8.68
N ALA A 258 18.43 11.25 8.74
CA ALA A 258 18.11 10.37 9.87
C ALA A 258 19.07 9.18 9.97
N ALA A 259 19.42 8.55 8.85
CA ALA A 259 20.38 7.46 8.80
C ALA A 259 21.77 7.90 9.24
N THR A 260 22.18 9.09 8.83
CA THR A 260 23.45 9.71 9.24
C THR A 260 23.51 9.86 10.76
N GLU A 261 22.45 10.36 11.40
CA GLU A 261 22.37 10.44 12.86
C GLU A 261 22.39 9.06 13.54
N VAL A 262 21.70 8.07 12.96
CA VAL A 262 21.66 6.68 13.44
C VAL A 262 23.07 6.06 13.45
N LEU A 263 23.82 6.30 12.36
CA LEU A 263 25.19 5.82 12.19
C LEU A 263 26.15 6.55 13.13
N ASP A 264 26.01 7.87 13.32
CA ASP A 264 26.84 8.66 14.25
C ASP A 264 26.68 8.23 15.71
N ARG A 265 25.50 7.70 16.07
CA ARG A 265 25.22 7.17 17.41
C ARG A 265 25.66 5.70 17.57
N SER A 266 26.14 5.05 16.51
CA SER A 266 26.68 3.69 16.59
C SER A 266 28.14 3.75 17.09
N VAL A 267 28.37 3.30 18.33
CA VAL A 267 29.69 3.39 19.00
C VAL A 267 30.41 2.04 19.01
N ASP A 268 29.78 0.96 18.54
CA ASP A 268 30.39 -0.38 18.49
C ASP A 268 30.50 -0.87 17.05
N THR A 269 31.65 -0.59 16.43
CA THR A 269 31.97 -0.94 15.04
C THR A 269 32.13 -2.45 14.81
N LEU A 270 32.00 -3.28 15.85
CA LEU A 270 32.15 -4.74 15.77
C LEU A 270 30.81 -5.49 15.63
N MET A 271 29.67 -4.80 15.74
CA MET A 271 28.35 -5.41 15.60
C MET A 271 27.73 -5.15 14.23
N ALA A 272 27.11 -6.18 13.66
CA ALA A 272 26.27 -6.03 12.48
C ALA A 272 25.10 -5.08 12.79
N HIS A 273 24.92 -4.06 11.96
CA HIS A 273 23.89 -3.05 12.11
C HIS A 273 22.97 -3.10 10.89
N PHE A 274 21.69 -3.36 11.12
CA PHE A 274 20.68 -3.35 10.08
C PHE A 274 19.73 -2.17 10.29
N ILE A 275 19.51 -1.37 9.26
CA ILE A 275 18.55 -0.26 9.28
C ILE A 275 17.37 -0.66 8.39
N PHE A 276 16.24 -1.00 9.00
CA PHE A 276 15.02 -1.25 8.24
C PHE A 276 14.48 0.05 7.65
N SER A 277 14.31 0.03 6.34
CA SER A 277 13.86 1.16 5.52
C SER A 277 12.47 0.88 4.99
N CYS A 278 11.49 1.67 5.44
CA CYS A 278 10.08 1.33 5.24
C CYS A 278 9.56 1.49 3.80
N THR A 279 10.15 2.38 3.00
CA THR A 279 9.70 2.71 1.65
C THR A 279 10.89 2.76 0.68
N PRO A 280 10.65 2.75 -0.64
CA PRO A 280 11.73 2.90 -1.64
C PRO A 280 12.54 4.19 -1.45
N ASN A 281 11.87 5.33 -1.19
CA ASN A 281 12.55 6.62 -1.00
C ASN A 281 13.42 6.62 0.26
N ILE A 282 12.92 6.03 1.36
CA ILE A 282 13.71 5.90 2.59
C ILE A 282 14.92 4.99 2.34
N ALA A 283 14.72 3.84 1.71
CA ALA A 283 15.81 2.89 1.41
C ALA A 283 16.92 3.53 0.58
N GLN A 284 16.57 4.39 -0.38
CA GLN A 284 17.54 5.16 -1.17
C GLN A 284 18.40 6.07 -0.29
N GLY A 285 17.78 6.87 0.57
CA GLY A 285 18.50 7.77 1.48
C GLY A 285 19.39 7.04 2.49
N VAL A 286 18.90 5.94 3.04
CA VAL A 286 19.66 5.10 3.98
C VAL A 286 20.87 4.45 3.31
N ALA A 287 20.68 3.85 2.13
CA ALA A 287 21.78 3.24 1.38
C ALA A 287 22.86 4.28 1.01
N GLN A 288 22.46 5.49 0.63
CA GLN A 288 23.39 6.58 0.38
C GLN A 288 24.19 6.96 1.63
N ALA A 289 23.53 7.10 2.79
CA ALA A 289 24.22 7.44 4.03
C ALA A 289 25.24 6.36 4.47
N ILE A 290 24.87 5.08 4.36
CA ILE A 290 25.78 3.97 4.65
C ILE A 290 27.01 4.01 3.71
N SER A 291 26.77 4.20 2.41
CA SER A 291 27.83 4.27 1.40
C SER A 291 28.81 5.42 1.67
N GLU A 292 28.32 6.63 1.90
CA GLU A 292 29.17 7.83 2.06
C GLU A 292 29.95 7.82 3.37
N ARG A 293 29.39 7.20 4.42
CA ARG A 293 30.07 7.06 5.72
C ARG A 293 31.08 5.91 5.76
N GLY A 294 31.12 5.05 4.74
CA GLY A 294 31.96 3.86 4.74
C GLY A 294 31.65 2.90 5.90
N ALA A 295 30.38 2.85 6.33
CA ALA A 295 29.93 2.07 7.48
C ALA A 295 29.82 0.59 7.11
N SER A 296 30.97 -0.11 7.05
CA SER A 296 31.09 -1.48 6.53
C SER A 296 30.30 -2.56 7.28
N THR A 297 29.86 -2.30 8.51
CA THR A 297 28.99 -3.22 9.27
C THR A 297 27.50 -2.87 9.18
N ALA A 298 27.16 -1.76 8.52
CA ALA A 298 25.80 -1.29 8.36
C ALA A 298 25.19 -1.76 7.04
N THR A 299 23.95 -2.23 7.09
CA THR A 299 23.20 -2.71 5.94
C THR A 299 21.74 -2.26 6.01
N THR A 300 21.03 -2.33 4.90
CA THR A 300 19.60 -1.99 4.80
C THR A 300 18.86 -2.94 3.85
N ASN A 301 17.53 -2.86 3.83
CA ASN A 301 16.72 -3.43 2.74
C ASN A 301 16.51 -2.41 1.61
N ALA A 302 16.19 -2.93 0.43
CA ALA A 302 15.73 -2.17 -0.71
C ALA A 302 14.33 -2.63 -1.15
N TRP A 303 13.72 -1.84 -2.03
CA TRP A 303 12.43 -2.11 -2.65
C TRP A 303 12.55 -1.98 -4.17
N LEU A 304 11.73 -2.71 -4.92
CA LEU A 304 11.65 -2.56 -6.38
C LEU A 304 11.49 -1.08 -6.77
N GLY A 305 12.36 -0.60 -7.65
CA GLY A 305 12.32 0.77 -8.19
C GLY A 305 13.38 1.73 -7.68
N GLN A 306 14.29 1.26 -6.82
CA GLN A 306 15.40 2.06 -6.34
C GLN A 306 16.56 2.07 -7.37
N GLU A 307 17.04 3.26 -7.75
CA GLU A 307 17.99 3.49 -8.86
C GLU A 307 19.37 2.85 -8.68
N SER A 308 19.76 2.52 -7.46
CA SER A 308 21.10 2.02 -7.11
C SER A 308 21.14 0.62 -6.53
N ILE A 309 20.06 -0.17 -6.61
CA ILE A 309 19.96 -1.49 -5.95
C ILE A 309 21.10 -2.42 -6.35
N SER A 310 21.43 -2.49 -7.64
CA SER A 310 22.45 -3.41 -8.15
C SER A 310 23.81 -3.12 -7.56
N LYS A 311 24.26 -1.87 -7.63
CA LYS A 311 25.54 -1.43 -7.05
C LYS A 311 25.53 -1.56 -5.53
N ALA A 312 24.50 -1.08 -4.85
CA ALA A 312 24.41 -1.16 -3.39
C ALA A 312 24.35 -2.61 -2.88
N SER A 313 23.78 -3.53 -3.66
CA SER A 313 23.82 -4.96 -3.37
C SER A 313 25.23 -5.54 -3.57
N GLN A 314 25.95 -5.15 -4.63
CA GLN A 314 27.34 -5.55 -4.87
C GLN A 314 28.30 -5.04 -3.78
N ASP A 315 28.09 -3.81 -3.32
CA ASP A 315 28.88 -3.18 -2.25
C ASP A 315 28.53 -3.71 -0.85
N GLY A 316 27.59 -4.66 -0.74
CA GLY A 316 27.17 -5.27 0.52
C GLY A 316 26.28 -4.39 1.41
N ILE A 317 25.85 -3.22 0.91
CA ILE A 317 25.01 -2.25 1.63
C ILE A 317 23.56 -2.74 1.71
N VAL A 318 23.05 -3.34 0.63
CA VAL A 318 21.68 -3.89 0.57
C VAL A 318 21.72 -5.38 0.84
N MET A 319 21.16 -5.80 1.98
CA MET A 319 21.11 -7.20 2.41
C MET A 319 19.93 -7.97 1.79
N VAL A 320 18.86 -7.27 1.40
CA VAL A 320 17.68 -7.89 0.80
C VAL A 320 16.91 -6.84 0.00
N THR A 321 16.40 -7.23 -1.17
CA THR A 321 15.49 -6.40 -1.97
C THR A 321 14.13 -7.05 -2.02
N VAL A 322 13.09 -6.31 -1.65
CA VAL A 322 11.70 -6.78 -1.78
C VAL A 322 11.17 -6.40 -3.16
N LEU A 323 10.72 -7.41 -3.91
CA LEU A 323 10.12 -7.25 -5.23
C LEU A 323 8.60 -7.37 -5.12
N GLU A 324 7.93 -6.23 -5.18
CA GLU A 324 6.49 -6.17 -5.39
C GLU A 324 6.19 -6.56 -6.85
N MET A 325 5.30 -7.54 -7.06
CA MET A 325 4.92 -8.00 -8.41
C MET A 325 3.95 -6.99 -9.07
N LYS A 326 4.41 -5.75 -9.27
CA LYS A 326 3.56 -4.61 -9.70
C LYS A 326 2.92 -4.83 -11.07
N ASP A 327 3.63 -5.47 -11.99
CA ASP A 327 3.08 -5.83 -13.29
C ASP A 327 1.91 -6.80 -13.15
N ASN A 328 1.98 -7.74 -12.21
CA ASN A 328 0.92 -8.71 -11.98
C ASN A 328 -0.35 -8.05 -11.41
N VAL A 329 -0.22 -6.96 -10.64
CA VAL A 329 -1.37 -6.14 -10.22
C VAL A 329 -2.02 -5.47 -11.43
N ALA A 330 -1.23 -4.94 -12.37
CA ALA A 330 -1.75 -4.37 -13.62
C ALA A 330 -2.41 -5.44 -14.51
N ILE A 331 -1.80 -6.63 -14.61
CA ILE A 331 -2.35 -7.79 -15.32
C ILE A 331 -3.68 -8.23 -14.70
N ALA A 332 -3.74 -8.37 -13.38
CA ALA A 332 -4.96 -8.73 -12.66
C ALA A 332 -6.08 -7.73 -12.91
N THR A 333 -5.74 -6.43 -13.02
CA THR A 333 -6.71 -5.38 -13.35
C THR A 333 -7.28 -5.59 -14.76
N ALA A 334 -6.43 -5.87 -15.76
CA ALA A 334 -6.88 -6.17 -17.12
C ALA A 334 -7.70 -7.47 -17.21
N GLU A 335 -7.29 -8.52 -16.49
CA GLU A 335 -8.03 -9.79 -16.41
C GLU A 335 -9.37 -9.65 -15.69
N ALA A 336 -9.48 -8.76 -14.70
CA ALA A 336 -10.73 -8.43 -14.04
C ALA A 336 -11.71 -7.75 -15.00
N ILE A 337 -11.23 -6.77 -15.79
CA ILE A 337 -12.03 -6.12 -16.83
C ILE A 337 -12.50 -7.14 -17.87
N LYS A 338 -11.60 -8.00 -18.35
CA LYS A 338 -11.97 -9.10 -19.25
C LYS A 338 -13.04 -9.99 -18.63
N GLY A 339 -12.83 -10.43 -17.40
CA GLY A 339 -13.76 -11.34 -16.72
C GLY A 339 -15.14 -10.72 -16.56
N ASP A 340 -15.21 -9.42 -16.28
CA ASP A 340 -16.47 -8.68 -16.21
C ASP A 340 -17.16 -8.55 -17.58
N ILE A 341 -16.43 -8.23 -18.66
CA ILE A 341 -16.96 -8.20 -20.04
C ILE A 341 -17.53 -9.56 -20.43
N GLU A 342 -16.84 -10.64 -20.07
CA GLU A 342 -17.26 -12.01 -20.35
C GLU A 342 -18.25 -12.58 -19.31
N SER A 343 -18.77 -11.74 -18.40
CA SER A 343 -19.73 -12.12 -17.36
C SER A 343 -19.28 -13.30 -16.49
N ARG A 344 -17.97 -13.43 -16.27
CA ARG A 344 -17.37 -14.44 -15.39
C ARG A 344 -17.52 -14.02 -13.93
N LEU A 345 -17.57 -15.01 -13.05
CA LEU A 345 -17.44 -14.77 -11.61
C LEU A 345 -16.02 -14.29 -11.30
N LEU A 346 -15.94 -13.14 -10.63
CA LEU A 346 -14.70 -12.55 -10.16
C LEU A 346 -14.61 -12.64 -8.63
N PRO A 347 -13.40 -12.85 -8.07
CA PRO A 347 -13.22 -12.64 -6.65
C PRO A 347 -13.38 -11.15 -6.33
N ARG A 348 -13.87 -10.85 -5.13
CA ARG A 348 -13.97 -9.48 -4.63
C ARG A 348 -12.61 -8.91 -4.30
N ILE A 349 -11.64 -9.74 -3.95
CA ILE A 349 -10.29 -9.31 -3.59
C ILE A 349 -9.24 -10.22 -4.23
N TYR A 350 -8.14 -9.65 -4.72
CA TYR A 350 -6.96 -10.36 -5.18
C TYR A 350 -5.71 -9.69 -4.64
N MET A 351 -4.99 -10.42 -3.80
CA MET A 351 -3.70 -9.98 -3.27
C MET A 351 -2.62 -10.80 -3.93
N GLU A 352 -1.80 -10.14 -4.73
CA GLU A 352 -0.62 -10.73 -5.33
C GLU A 352 0.48 -10.91 -4.29
N SER A 353 1.30 -11.93 -4.52
CA SER A 353 2.47 -12.21 -3.71
C SER A 353 3.64 -11.25 -4.02
N SER A 354 4.68 -11.34 -3.20
CA SER A 354 5.96 -10.67 -3.44
C SER A 354 7.10 -11.69 -3.43
N LEU A 355 8.19 -11.32 -4.09
CA LEU A 355 9.45 -12.05 -4.11
C LEU A 355 10.53 -11.23 -3.38
N MET A 356 11.65 -11.87 -3.07
CA MET A 356 12.81 -11.21 -2.48
C MET A 356 14.07 -11.60 -3.23
N LEU A 357 14.98 -10.64 -3.45
CA LEU A 357 16.34 -10.92 -3.88
C LEU A 357 17.24 -10.91 -2.65
N THR A 358 18.02 -11.97 -2.49
CA THR A 358 18.94 -12.12 -1.37
C THR A 358 20.36 -12.40 -1.89
N PRO A 359 21.42 -12.17 -1.08
CA PRO A 359 22.80 -12.31 -1.52
C PRO A 359 23.19 -13.77 -1.83
N GLU A 360 22.45 -14.75 -1.32
CA GLU A 360 22.71 -16.17 -1.57
C GLU A 360 22.26 -16.63 -2.96
N MET A 361 21.43 -15.83 -3.64
CA MET A 361 20.97 -16.13 -5.00
C MET A 361 22.08 -15.86 -6.01
N ASP A 362 22.33 -16.82 -6.90
CA ASP A 362 23.18 -16.59 -8.06
C ASP A 362 22.56 -15.55 -9.03
N GLU A 363 23.40 -14.98 -9.90
CA GLU A 363 22.99 -13.91 -10.82
C GLU A 363 21.86 -14.35 -11.77
N GLN A 364 21.87 -15.60 -12.24
CA GLN A 364 20.83 -16.10 -13.12
C GLN A 364 19.48 -16.17 -12.39
N THR A 365 19.48 -16.68 -11.16
CA THR A 365 18.30 -16.75 -10.30
C THR A 365 17.77 -15.35 -9.98
N ARG A 366 18.65 -14.38 -9.68
CA ARG A 366 18.27 -12.97 -9.46
C ARG A 366 17.62 -12.38 -10.70
N GLN A 367 18.21 -12.58 -11.87
CA GLN A 367 17.70 -12.04 -13.13
C GLN A 367 16.33 -12.65 -13.49
N MET A 368 16.16 -13.96 -13.35
CA MET A 368 14.88 -14.62 -13.59
C MET A 368 13.80 -14.14 -12.60
N THR A 369 14.16 -13.99 -11.33
CA THR A 369 13.25 -13.50 -10.28
C THR A 369 12.80 -12.05 -10.57
N PHE A 370 13.72 -11.19 -11.03
CA PHE A 370 13.40 -9.83 -11.43
C PHE A 370 12.48 -9.79 -12.67
N GLN A 371 12.75 -10.63 -13.68
CA GLN A 371 11.89 -10.76 -14.86
C GLN A 371 10.49 -11.26 -14.51
N GLN A 372 10.38 -12.18 -13.55
CA GLN A 372 9.08 -12.63 -13.04
C GLN A 372 8.28 -11.50 -12.38
N ALA A 373 8.94 -10.59 -11.68
CA ALA A 373 8.28 -9.44 -11.06
C ALA A 373 7.88 -8.34 -12.06
N THR A 374 8.55 -8.29 -13.22
CA THR A 374 8.41 -7.20 -14.21
C THR A 374 8.27 -7.71 -15.67
N PRO A 375 7.37 -8.69 -15.95
CA PRO A 375 7.26 -9.34 -17.26
C PRO A 375 6.97 -8.40 -18.42
N TYR A 376 6.40 -7.21 -18.17
CA TYR A 376 6.10 -6.21 -19.19
C TYR A 376 6.90 -4.93 -19.04
N SER A 377 7.25 -4.54 -17.82
CA SER A 377 7.86 -3.25 -17.51
C SER A 377 9.37 -3.30 -17.21
N SER A 378 10.04 -4.44 -17.38
CA SER A 378 11.46 -4.63 -17.03
C SER A 378 12.43 -3.57 -17.56
N ALA A 379 12.10 -2.90 -18.68
CA ALA A 379 12.93 -1.86 -19.29
C ALA A 379 12.84 -0.48 -18.58
N LEU A 380 11.81 -0.27 -17.76
CA LEU A 380 11.57 0.97 -17.02
C LEU A 380 12.23 0.98 -15.64
N TRP A 381 12.70 -0.18 -15.20
CA TRP A 381 13.31 -0.33 -13.90
C TRP A 381 14.83 -0.26 -13.99
N PRO A 382 15.48 0.46 -13.07
CA PRO A 382 16.94 0.45 -12.95
C PRO A 382 17.43 -0.98 -12.68
N ARG A 383 18.50 -1.40 -13.36
CA ARG A 383 19.06 -2.75 -13.32
C ARG A 383 20.17 -2.91 -12.29
#